data_AF-X1NT62-F1
#
_entry.id   AF-X1NT62-F1
#
_cell.length_a   1.000
_cell.length_b   1.000
_cell.length_c   1.000
_cell.angle_alpha   90.00
_cell.angle_beta   90.00
_cell.angle_gamma   90.00
#
_symmetry.space_group_name_H-M   'P 1'
#
loop_
_entity.id
_entity.type
_entity.pdbx_description
1 polymer ?
#
loop_
_entity_poly.entity_id
_entity_poly.type
_entity_poly.pdbx_seq_one_letter_code
_entity_poly.pdbx_strand_id
1 'polypeptide(L)'
;VGDGPAAGSPRNIGVVLASEDFVALDAVASYIIGYDPFEVDITRVAAERGLGEGKLEKIEVKGACLSELKIKDYKLASHINSLLKKMPGFVLFTFRHLAPWLLKIRPVIDKDRCTRCGECIEHCPTEAMS
;
A
#
# COMPACT_ATOMS: atom_id res chain seq x y z
N VAL A 1 -12.60 0.47 1.04
CA VAL A 1 -11.51 1.19 0.38
C VAL A 1 -10.32 1.11 1.32
N GLY A 2 -9.12 0.83 0.83
CA GLY A 2 -7.92 0.70 1.66
C GLY A 2 -7.28 -0.68 1.62
N ASP A 3 -8.00 -1.76 1.93
CA ASP A 3 -7.43 -3.11 2.10
C ASP A 3 -7.14 -3.88 0.80
N GLY A 4 -6.76 -3.15 -0.26
CA GLY A 4 -6.41 -3.71 -1.56
C GLY A 4 -7.59 -4.34 -2.32
N PRO A 5 -7.32 -4.95 -3.48
CA PRO A 5 -8.34 -5.52 -4.35
C PRO A 5 -9.06 -6.74 -3.76
N ALA A 6 -8.44 -7.43 -2.80
CA ALA A 6 -8.97 -8.65 -2.21
C ALA A 6 -9.98 -8.41 -1.08
N ALA A 7 -9.78 -7.35 -0.28
CA ALA A 7 -10.57 -7.12 0.94
C ALA A 7 -11.14 -5.69 1.06
N GLY A 8 -10.73 -4.77 0.19
CA GLY A 8 -11.26 -3.41 0.18
C GLY A 8 -12.56 -3.27 -0.61
N SER A 9 -13.43 -2.34 -0.21
CA SER A 9 -14.51 -1.86 -1.07
C SER A 9 -13.99 -0.88 -2.14
N PRO A 10 -14.33 -1.05 -3.44
CA PRO A 10 -13.95 -0.11 -4.48
C PRO A 10 -14.67 1.24 -4.30
N ARG A 11 -14.02 2.33 -4.72
CA ARG A 11 -14.58 3.68 -4.73
C ARG A 11 -14.32 4.30 -6.10
N ASN A 12 -15.37 4.74 -6.77
CA ASN A 12 -15.22 5.53 -7.99
C ASN A 12 -14.85 6.97 -7.61
N ILE A 13 -13.68 7.43 -8.06
CA ILE A 13 -13.16 8.79 -7.82
C ILE A 13 -13.54 9.74 -8.96
N GLY A 14 -13.79 9.22 -10.17
CA GLY A 14 -14.17 10.03 -11.33
C GLY A 14 -13.02 10.82 -11.96
N VAL A 15 -11.76 10.43 -11.72
CA VAL A 15 -10.57 11.06 -12.31
C VAL A 15 -9.80 10.07 -13.17
N VAL A 16 -9.21 10.58 -14.25
CA VAL A 16 -8.24 9.85 -15.08
C VAL A 16 -6.91 10.58 -14.93
N LEU A 17 -5.87 9.84 -14.60
CA LEU A 17 -4.51 10.36 -14.45
C LEU A 17 -3.64 9.80 -15.57
N ALA A 18 -2.76 10.64 -16.12
CA ALA A 18 -1.80 10.25 -17.14
C ALA A 18 -0.53 11.12 -16.99
N SER A 19 0.63 10.51 -17.19
CA SER A 19 1.94 11.14 -17.10
C SER A 19 2.96 10.30 -17.85
N GLU A 20 4.01 10.95 -18.36
CA GLU A 20 5.21 10.27 -18.87
C GLU A 20 6.19 9.90 -17.73
N ASP A 21 6.06 10.57 -16.58
CA ASP A 21 6.77 10.23 -15.34
C ASP A 21 5.85 9.41 -14.42
N PHE A 22 6.21 8.14 -14.24
CA PHE A 22 5.47 7.18 -13.41
C PHE A 22 5.55 7.50 -11.91
N VAL A 23 6.67 8.08 -11.45
CA VAL A 23 6.83 8.46 -10.03
C VAL A 23 5.93 9.66 -9.72
N ALA A 24 5.88 10.63 -10.63
CA ALA A 24 4.99 11.78 -10.50
C ALA A 24 3.52 11.37 -10.52
N LEU A 25 3.16 10.40 -11.39
CA LEU A 25 1.82 9.83 -11.45
C LEU A 25 1.40 9.20 -10.12
N ASP A 26 2.25 8.34 -9.56
CA ASP A 26 2.00 7.67 -8.29
C ASP A 26 1.96 8.65 -7.12
N ALA A 27 2.81 9.68 -7.12
CA ALA A 27 2.80 10.73 -6.11
C ALA A 27 1.48 11.50 -6.11
N VAL A 28 1.01 11.92 -7.29
CA VAL A 28 -0.28 12.61 -7.45
C VAL A 28 -1.45 11.70 -7.05
N ALA A 29 -1.45 10.44 -7.50
CA ALA A 29 -2.50 9.48 -7.15
C ALA A 29 -2.57 9.24 -5.64
N SER A 30 -1.41 9.06 -4.99
CA SER A 30 -1.29 8.87 -3.54
C SER A 30 -1.81 10.09 -2.77
N TYR A 31 -1.45 11.29 -3.21
CA TYR A 31 -1.93 12.54 -2.61
C TYR A 31 -3.45 12.69 -2.70
N ILE A 32 -4.04 12.38 -3.87
CA ILE A 32 -5.49 12.47 -4.10
C ILE A 32 -6.27 11.62 -3.08
N ILE A 33 -5.79 10.42 -2.79
CA ILE A 33 -6.42 9.51 -1.82
C ILE A 33 -6.01 9.77 -0.37
N GLY A 34 -5.09 10.71 -0.12
CA GLY A 34 -4.74 11.17 1.23
C GLY A 34 -3.46 10.60 1.84
N TYR A 35 -2.65 9.87 1.08
CA TYR A 35 -1.29 9.51 1.50
C TYR A 35 -0.31 10.68 1.28
N ASP A 36 0.72 10.75 2.11
CA ASP A 36 1.96 11.44 1.71
C ASP A 36 2.67 10.55 0.65
N PRO A 37 3.03 11.08 -0.53
CA PRO A 37 3.78 10.32 -1.54
C PRO A 37 4.99 9.57 -0.99
N PHE A 38 5.68 10.13 0.01
CA PHE A 38 6.87 9.52 0.59
C PHE A 38 6.58 8.46 1.67
N GLU A 39 5.34 8.31 2.12
CA GLU A 39 4.91 7.16 2.93
C GLU A 39 4.80 5.87 2.10
N VAL A 40 4.56 6.01 0.80
CA VAL A 40 4.54 4.91 -0.17
C VAL A 40 5.99 4.56 -0.55
N ASP A 41 6.46 3.42 -0.06
CA ASP A 41 7.87 3.04 -0.17
C ASP A 41 8.36 2.93 -1.63
N ILE A 42 7.49 2.50 -2.56
CA ILE A 42 7.83 2.40 -3.98
C ILE A 42 8.08 3.79 -4.58
N THR A 43 7.17 4.73 -4.35
CA THR A 43 7.28 6.12 -4.81
C THR A 43 8.52 6.80 -4.22
N ARG A 44 8.72 6.68 -2.90
CA ARG A 44 9.90 7.24 -2.21
C ARG A 44 11.20 6.70 -2.79
N VAL A 45 11.35 5.37 -2.87
CA VAL A 45 12.60 4.75 -3.33
C VAL A 45 12.87 5.07 -4.80
N ALA A 46 11.83 5.13 -5.64
CA ALA A 46 11.98 5.51 -7.04
C ALA A 46 12.46 6.96 -7.20
N ALA A 47 11.89 7.89 -6.43
CA ALA A 47 12.33 9.29 -6.39
C ALA A 47 13.77 9.43 -5.87
N GLU A 48 14.13 8.72 -4.79
CA GLU A 48 15.50 8.69 -4.23
C GLU A 48 16.53 8.16 -5.24
N ARG A 49 16.11 7.25 -6.13
CA ARG A 49 16.94 6.70 -7.22
C ARG A 49 16.97 7.59 -8.46
N GLY A 50 16.23 8.70 -8.49
CA GLY A 50 16.15 9.60 -9.64
C GLY A 50 15.40 9.01 -10.84
N LEU A 51 14.49 8.05 -10.62
CA LEU A 51 13.69 7.42 -11.69
C LEU A 51 12.47 8.25 -12.11
N GLY A 52 12.24 9.37 -11.41
CA GLY A 52 11.14 10.32 -11.61
C GLY A 52 11.03 11.25 -10.41
N GLU A 53 10.08 12.17 -10.42
CA GLU A 53 9.88 13.14 -9.35
C GLU A 53 8.71 12.75 -8.42
N GLY A 54 8.97 12.71 -7.11
CA GLY A 54 7.95 12.39 -6.09
C GLY A 54 7.46 13.60 -5.30
N LYS A 55 8.14 14.74 -5.39
CA LYS A 55 7.78 15.97 -4.67
C LYS A 55 6.72 16.75 -5.43
N LEU A 56 5.54 16.87 -4.82
CA LEU A 56 4.37 17.52 -5.43
C LEU A 56 4.64 18.96 -5.88
N GLU A 57 5.51 19.69 -5.18
CA GLU A 57 5.85 21.08 -5.51
C GLU A 57 6.65 21.21 -6.82
N LYS A 58 7.22 20.10 -7.30
CA LYS A 58 8.00 20.04 -8.55
C LYS A 58 7.25 19.34 -9.68
N ILE A 59 6.04 18.86 -9.42
CA ILE A 59 5.21 18.19 -10.41
C ILE A 59 4.24 19.22 -10.99
N GLU A 60 4.30 19.41 -12.31
CA GLU A 60 3.31 20.24 -13.01
C GLU A 60 2.04 19.44 -13.28
N VAL A 61 0.94 19.82 -12.63
CA VAL A 61 -0.37 19.21 -12.87
C VAL A 61 -1.14 20.05 -13.88
N LYS A 62 -1.53 19.45 -15.01
CA LYS A 62 -2.41 20.05 -16.01
C LYS A 62 -3.86 19.62 -15.78
N GLY A 63 -4.80 20.55 -15.95
CA GLY A 63 -6.24 20.26 -15.80
C GLY A 63 -6.80 20.70 -14.46
N ALA A 64 -7.48 19.79 -13.76
CA ALA A 64 -8.15 20.09 -12.49
C ALA A 64 -7.15 20.47 -11.38
N CYS A 65 -7.57 21.36 -10.48
CA CYS A 65 -6.72 21.78 -9.38
C CYS A 65 -6.55 20.63 -8.37
N LEU A 66 -5.29 20.33 -8.01
CA LEU A 66 -4.98 19.18 -7.15
C LEU A 66 -5.64 19.28 -5.76
N SER A 67 -5.83 20.49 -5.24
CA SER A 67 -6.51 20.72 -3.96
C SER A 67 -8.01 20.38 -4.00
N GLU A 68 -8.65 20.49 -5.16
CA GLU A 68 -10.06 20.12 -5.37
C GLU A 68 -10.24 18.60 -5.51
N LEU A 69 -9.22 17.92 -6.04
CA LEU A 69 -9.24 16.47 -6.21
C LEU A 69 -8.98 15.70 -4.91
N LYS A 70 -8.44 16.36 -3.88
CA LYS A 70 -8.07 15.69 -2.63
C LYS A 70 -9.30 15.19 -1.88
N ILE A 71 -9.37 13.88 -1.67
CA ILE A 71 -10.48 13.21 -1.01
C ILE A 71 -10.20 13.15 0.51
N LYS A 72 -10.99 13.88 1.30
CA LYS A 72 -10.79 13.97 2.76
C LYS A 72 -11.19 12.70 3.53
N ASP A 73 -12.14 11.93 3.01
CA ASP A 73 -12.77 10.80 3.69
C ASP A 73 -12.38 9.44 3.09
N TYR A 74 -11.25 9.38 2.39
CA TYR A 74 -10.77 8.12 1.85
C TYR A 74 -10.28 7.20 2.98
N LYS A 75 -10.77 5.96 3.00
CA LYS A 75 -10.32 4.95 3.95
C LYS A 75 -8.96 4.41 3.47
N LEU A 76 -7.89 4.83 4.12
CA LEU A 76 -6.55 4.34 3.87
C LEU A 76 -6.38 2.92 4.44
N ALA A 77 -5.50 2.12 3.84
CA ALA A 77 -5.15 0.82 4.38
C ALA A 77 -4.57 1.00 5.79
N SER A 78 -5.11 0.30 6.79
CA SER A 78 -4.58 0.39 8.15
C SER A 78 -3.21 -0.29 8.23
N HIS A 79 -2.14 0.50 8.16
CA HIS A 79 -0.80 -0.04 8.25
C HIS A 79 -0.37 -0.21 9.72
N ILE A 80 -0.30 -1.46 10.18
CA ILE A 80 0.56 -1.85 11.32
C ILE A 80 2.00 -1.32 11.10
N ASN A 81 2.41 -1.21 9.83
CA ASN A 81 3.69 -0.66 9.39
C ASN A 81 3.88 0.82 9.73
N SER A 82 2.83 1.67 9.73
CA SER A 82 2.99 3.08 10.12
C SER A 82 3.27 3.24 11.61
N LEU A 83 2.73 2.32 12.45
CA LEU A 83 3.03 2.29 13.87
C LEU A 83 4.46 1.78 14.12
N LEU A 84 4.86 0.71 13.44
CA LEU A 84 6.22 0.16 13.51
C LEU A 84 7.29 1.14 12.99
N LYS A 85 7.02 1.91 11.93
CA LYS A 85 7.95 2.92 11.39
C LYS A 85 8.27 4.05 12.39
N LYS A 86 7.38 4.32 13.37
CA LYS A 86 7.58 5.34 14.41
C LYS A 86 8.32 4.83 15.66
N MET A 87 8.56 3.51 15.77
CA MET A 87 9.27 2.94 16.91
C MET A 87 10.79 3.15 16.76
N PRO A 88 11.50 3.51 17.85
CA PRO A 88 12.96 3.61 17.82
C PRO A 88 13.60 2.28 17.39
N GLY A 89 14.62 2.36 16.52
CA GLY A 89 15.27 1.17 15.96
C GLY A 89 15.80 0.18 16.99
N PHE A 90 16.22 0.67 18.17
CA PHE A 90 16.68 -0.19 19.26
C PHE A 90 15.56 -1.10 19.82
N VAL A 91 14.31 -0.63 19.82
CA VAL A 91 13.15 -1.40 20.30
C VAL A 91 12.80 -2.49 19.29
N LEU A 92 12.77 -2.18 18.00
CA LEU A 92 12.62 -3.22 16.97
C LEU A 92 13.77 -4.24 17.04
N PHE A 93 15.00 -3.77 17.30
CA PHE A 93 16.17 -4.63 17.40
C PHE A 93 16.14 -5.56 18.61
N THR A 94 15.70 -5.09 19.79
CA THR A 94 15.58 -5.91 21.00
C THR A 94 14.47 -6.95 20.86
N PHE A 95 13.36 -6.61 20.19
CA PHE A 95 12.25 -7.53 19.98
C PHE A 95 12.30 -8.29 18.65
N ARG A 96 13.40 -8.21 17.89
CA ARG A 96 13.48 -8.75 16.51
C ARG A 96 13.16 -10.25 16.41
N HIS A 97 13.46 -11.02 17.46
CA HIS A 97 13.23 -12.46 17.49
C HIS A 97 11.85 -12.83 18.04
N LEU A 98 11.25 -11.97 18.86
CA LEU A 98 9.95 -12.22 19.49
C LEU A 98 8.79 -11.69 18.64
N ALA A 99 8.96 -10.52 18.02
CA ALA A 99 7.93 -9.87 17.23
C ALA A 99 7.42 -10.74 16.06
N PRO A 100 8.25 -11.46 15.29
CA PRO A 100 7.76 -12.34 14.22
C PRO A 100 6.99 -13.55 14.75
N TRP A 101 7.21 -13.97 16.00
CA TRP A 101 6.45 -15.07 16.58
C TRP A 101 5.01 -14.65 16.91
N LEU A 102 4.82 -13.40 17.37
CA LEU A 102 3.51 -12.88 17.78
C LEU A 102 2.72 -12.18 16.65
N LEU A 103 3.39 -11.41 15.80
CA LEU A 103 2.75 -10.51 14.83
C LEU A 103 2.66 -11.09 13.41
N LYS A 104 3.19 -12.31 13.18
CA LYS A 104 3.20 -12.91 11.84
C LYS A 104 1.80 -13.36 11.45
N ILE A 105 1.22 -12.64 10.49
CA ILE A 105 0.00 -13.04 9.81
C ILE A 105 0.32 -14.28 8.97
N ARG A 106 -0.50 -15.33 9.09
CA ARG A 106 -0.42 -16.53 8.27
C ARG A 106 -1.80 -16.85 7.71
N PRO A 107 -1.90 -17.30 6.45
CA PRO A 107 -3.14 -17.86 5.95
C PRO A 107 -3.45 -19.14 6.73
N VAL A 108 -4.69 -19.28 7.18
CA VAL A 108 -5.19 -20.47 7.89
C VAL A 108 -6.50 -20.89 7.24
N ILE A 109 -6.65 -22.19 6.98
CA ILE A 109 -7.88 -22.74 6.43
C ILE A 109 -8.92 -22.80 7.54
N ASP A 110 -10.02 -22.08 7.34
CA ASP A 110 -11.23 -22.23 8.14
C ASP A 110 -11.96 -23.52 7.71
N LYS A 111 -11.97 -24.53 8.58
CA LYS A 111 -12.53 -25.86 8.27
C LYS A 111 -14.03 -25.84 8.08
N ASP A 112 -14.75 -24.92 8.74
CA ASP A 112 -16.20 -24.84 8.67
C ASP A 112 -16.67 -24.22 7.35
N ARG A 113 -15.80 -23.40 6.72
CA ARG A 113 -16.04 -22.74 5.44
C ARG A 113 -15.39 -23.44 4.24
N CYS A 114 -14.52 -24.42 4.48
CA CYS A 114 -13.75 -25.08 3.44
C CYS A 114 -14.61 -26.06 2.63
N THR A 115 -14.67 -25.85 1.31
CA THR A 115 -15.39 -26.72 0.36
C THR A 115 -14.51 -27.82 -0.26
N ARG A 116 -13.22 -27.88 0.11
CA ARG A 116 -12.22 -28.83 -0.44
C ARG A 116 -12.03 -28.72 -1.96
N CYS A 117 -12.08 -27.51 -2.51
CA CYS A 117 -11.89 -27.28 -3.95
C CYS A 117 -10.45 -27.51 -4.44
N GLY A 118 -9.44 -27.46 -3.57
CA GLY A 118 -8.03 -27.66 -3.95
C GLY A 118 -7.32 -26.40 -4.49
N GLU A 119 -8.05 -25.31 -4.72
CA GLU A 119 -7.53 -24.05 -5.28
C GLU A 119 -6.32 -23.50 -4.52
N CYS A 120 -6.34 -23.61 -3.19
CA CYS A 120 -5.27 -23.10 -2.33
C CYS A 120 -3.97 -23.91 -2.46
N ILE A 121 -4.02 -25.14 -2.97
CA ILE A 121 -2.86 -25.99 -3.27
C ILE A 121 -2.35 -25.63 -4.67
N GLU A 122 -3.23 -25.60 -5.67
CA GLU A 122 -2.88 -25.33 -7.06
C GLU A 122 -2.25 -23.95 -7.27
N HIS A 123 -2.80 -22.91 -6.63
CA HIS A 123 -2.33 -21.54 -6.78
C HIS A 123 -1.22 -21.14 -5.81
N CYS A 124 -0.72 -22.04 -4.96
CA CYS A 124 0.34 -21.68 -4.01
C CYS A 124 1.70 -21.65 -4.72
N PRO A 125 2.31 -20.46 -4.95
CA PRO A 125 3.58 -20.37 -5.68
C PRO A 125 4.77 -20.94 -4.90
N THR A 126 4.61 -21.15 -3.59
CA THR A 126 5.65 -21.69 -2.71
C THR A 126 5.38 -23.13 -2.29
N GLU A 127 4.37 -23.80 -2.87
CA GLU A 127 4.03 -25.20 -2.58
C GLU A 127 3.91 -25.51 -1.07
N ALA A 128 3.27 -24.59 -0.33
CA ALA A 128 3.25 -24.64 1.13
C ALA A 128 2.34 -25.73 1.70
N MET A 129 1.54 -26.39 0.85
CA MET A 129 0.52 -27.37 1.21
C MET A 129 0.45 -28.45 0.12
N SER A 130 -0.06 -29.62 0.48
CA SER A 130 -0.27 -30.78 -0.40
C SER A 130 -1.66 -31.38 -0.22
#